data_AF-A0AAN7UB14-F1
#
_entry.id   AF-A0AAN7UB14-F1
#
_cell.length_a   1.000
_cell.length_b   1.000
_cell.length_c   1.000
_cell.angle_alpha   90.00
_cell.angle_beta   90.00
_cell.angle_gamma   90.00
#
_symmetry.space_group_name_H-M   'P 1'
#
loop_
_entity.id
_entity.type
_entity.pdbx_description
1 polymer ?
#
loop_
_entity_poly.entity_id
_entity_poly.type
_entity_poly.pdbx_seq_one_letter_code
_entity_poly.pdbx_strand_id
1 'polypeptide(L)' 'MTKCIYCGFCQESCPVDAIVESPNAEYATETREELLYNKEKLLANGDKWEPELAANIRADAPYR' A
#
# COMPACT_ATOMS: atom_id res chain seq x y z
N MET A 1 -3.64 4.99 9.33
CA MET A 1 -4.17 5.58 8.12
C MET A 1 -5.31 6.50 8.47
N THR A 2 -5.05 7.51 9.32
CA THR A 2 -6.04 8.52 9.73
C THR A 2 -5.76 9.90 9.14
N LYS A 3 -4.55 10.08 8.57
CA LYS A 3 -4.11 11.31 7.91
C LYS A 3 -3.80 11.12 6.42
N CYS A 4 -3.45 9.89 6.01
CA CYS A 4 -3.29 9.58 4.59
C CYS A 4 -4.64 9.78 3.88
N ILE A 5 -4.59 10.34 2.68
CA ILE A 5 -5.77 10.64 1.87
C ILE A 5 -5.89 9.71 0.65
N TYR A 6 -5.04 8.68 0.56
CA TYR A 6 -5.07 7.66 -0.51
C TYR A 6 -4.97 8.27 -1.92
N CYS A 7 -4.01 9.20 -2.11
CA CYS A 7 -3.82 9.89 -3.38
C CYS A 7 -2.81 9.22 -4.33
N GLY A 8 -2.18 8.10 -3.95
CA GLY A 8 -1.18 7.42 -4.78
C GLY A 8 0.17 8.13 -4.95
N PHE A 9 0.35 9.40 -4.57
CA PHE A 9 1.59 10.15 -4.85
C PHE A 9 2.85 9.55 -4.20
N CYS A 10 2.72 8.85 -3.06
CA CYS A 10 3.85 8.14 -2.46
C CYS A 10 4.37 6.99 -3.35
N GLN A 11 3.47 6.31 -4.06
CA GLN A 11 3.81 5.25 -5.01
C GLN A 11 4.45 5.82 -6.28
N GLU A 12 3.90 6.91 -6.83
CA GLU A 12 4.47 7.57 -8.01
C GLU A 12 5.84 8.20 -7.76
N SER A 13 6.04 8.79 -6.57
CA SER A 13 7.31 9.43 -6.21
C SER A 13 8.42 8.47 -5.84
N CYS A 14 8.11 7.18 -5.59
CA CYS A 14 9.11 6.23 -5.17
C CYS A 14 9.98 5.79 -6.36
N PRO A 15 11.30 6.04 -6.35
CA PRO A 15 12.16 5.73 -7.50
C PRO A 15 12.49 4.23 -7.64
N VAL A 16 12.02 3.40 -6.72
CA VAL A 16 12.37 1.98 -6.61
C VAL A 16 11.16 1.10 -6.28
N ASP A 17 9.94 1.63 -6.43
CA ASP A 17 8.67 0.93 -6.14
C ASP A 17 8.59 0.27 -4.74
N ALA A 18 9.20 0.89 -3.72
CA ALA A 18 9.25 0.33 -2.36
C ALA A 18 7.96 0.53 -1.56
N ILE A 19 7.21 1.62 -1.81
CA ILE A 19 5.90 1.86 -1.20
C ILE A 19 4.85 1.86 -2.30
N VAL A 20 3.83 1.03 -2.13
CA VAL A 20 2.76 0.83 -3.10
C VAL A 20 1.42 0.76 -2.38
N GLU A 21 0.35 1.17 -3.07
CA GLU A 21 -1.00 1.14 -2.56
C GLU A 21 -1.68 -0.17 -2.95
N SER A 22 -1.97 -1.03 -1.95
CA SER A 22 -2.66 -2.30 -2.18
C SER A 22 -4.12 -2.08 -2.59
N PRO A 23 -4.72 -2.97 -3.39
CA PRO A 23 -6.15 -2.88 -3.74
C PRO A 23 -7.09 -3.19 -2.56
N ASN A 24 -6.56 -3.66 -1.44
CA ASN A 24 -7.35 -3.99 -0.26
C ASN A 24 -8.01 -2.74 0.35
N ALA A 25 -9.34 -2.68 0.28
CA ALA A 25 -10.16 -1.66 0.97
C ALA A 25 -10.75 -2.15 2.30
N GLU A 26 -10.70 -3.46 2.56
CA GLU A 26 -11.35 -4.11 3.71
C GLU A 26 -10.36 -4.25 4.88
N TYR A 27 -10.16 -3.15 5.61
CA TYR A 27 -9.27 -3.12 6.79
C TYR A 27 -9.78 -2.20 7.89
N ALA A 28 -11.10 -2.03 8.01
CA ALA A 28 -11.70 -1.32 9.13
C ALA A 28 -11.28 -1.95 10.47
N THR A 29 -11.03 -1.12 11.47
CA THR A 29 -10.58 -1.52 12.80
C THR A 29 -11.44 -0.89 13.88
N GLU A 30 -11.47 -1.50 15.05
CA GLU A 30 -12.30 -1.04 16.17
C GLU A 30 -11.62 0.11 16.95
N THR A 31 -10.29 0.16 16.94
CA THR A 31 -9.51 1.24 17.59
C THR A 31 -8.75 2.08 16.58
N ARG A 32 -8.45 3.33 16.98
CA ARG A 32 -7.71 4.28 16.14
C ARG A 32 -6.24 3.92 16.04
N GLU A 33 -5.70 3.33 17.10
CA GLU A 33 -4.31 2.94 17.28
C GLU A 33 -3.92 1.84 16.30
N GLU A 34 -4.85 0.92 15.99
CA GLU A 34 -4.64 -0.12 14.97
C GLU A 34 -4.36 0.47 13.58
N LEU A 35 -4.90 1.65 13.28
CA LEU A 35 -4.60 2.36 12.04
C LEU A 35 -3.22 3.04 12.08
N LEU A 36 -2.57 3.23 13.22
CA LEU A 36 -1.24 3.86 13.28
C LEU A 36 -0.14 2.87 12.88
N TYR A 37 0.00 2.65 11.56
CA TYR A 37 0.93 1.67 11.02
C TYR A 37 2.39 2.08 11.23
N ASN A 38 3.19 1.12 11.70
CA ASN A 38 4.65 1.17 11.72
C ASN A 38 5.22 0.43 10.50
N LYS A 39 6.56 0.39 10.40
CA LYS A 39 7.26 -0.27 9.30
C LYS A 39 6.95 -1.76 9.24
N GLU A 40 6.90 -2.43 10.40
CA GLU A 40 6.69 -3.87 10.50
C GLU A 40 5.31 -4.26 9.98
N LYS A 41 4.27 -3.48 10.30
CA LYS A 41 2.92 -3.70 9.77
C LYS A 41 2.86 -3.51 8.25
N LEU A 42 3.55 -2.50 7.71
CA LEU A 42 3.60 -2.24 6.28
C LEU A 42 4.34 -3.37 5.53
N LEU A 43 5.45 -3.87 6.07
CA LEU A 43 6.18 -5.00 5.51
C LEU A 43 5.33 -6.28 5.51
N ALA A 44 4.65 -6.57 6.62
CA ALA A 44 3.77 -7.74 6.70
C ALA A 44 2.58 -7.64 5.72
N ASN A 45 2.07 -6.42 5.45
CA ASN A 45 1.07 -6.22 4.41
C ASN A 45 1.67 -6.45 3.01
N GLY A 46 2.90 -5.99 2.76
CA GLY A 46 3.63 -6.26 1.52
C GLY A 46 3.76 -7.76 1.27
N ASP A 47 4.29 -8.50 2.24
CA ASP A 47 4.44 -9.97 2.15
C ASP A 47 3.10 -10.67 1.88
N LYS A 48 2.01 -10.19 2.50
CA LYS A 48 0.66 -10.75 2.30
C LYS A 48 0.11 -10.51 0.90
N TRP A 49 0.34 -9.32 0.33
CA TRP A 49 -0.30 -8.88 -0.92
C TRP A 49 0.63 -8.92 -2.14
N GLU A 50 1.88 -9.32 -1.98
CA GLU A 50 2.92 -9.31 -3.03
C GLU A 50 2.46 -9.91 -4.38
N PRO A 51 1.78 -11.07 -4.44
CA PRO A 51 1.37 -11.63 -5.74
C PRO A 51 0.41 -10.72 -6.51
N GLU A 52 -0.50 -10.05 -5.80
CA GLU A 52 -1.51 -9.16 -6.39
C GLU A 52 -0.89 -7.79 -6.73
N LEU A 53 -0.05 -7.25 -5.85
CA LEU A 53 0.72 -6.03 -6.10
C LEU A 53 1.58 -6.18 -7.37
N ALA A 54 2.34 -7.27 -7.47
CA ALA A 54 3.19 -7.55 -8.63
C ALA A 54 2.38 -7.76 -9.93
N ALA A 55 1.15 -8.31 -9.84
CA ALA A 55 0.27 -8.42 -10.99
C ALA A 55 -0.23 -7.04 -11.45
N ASN A 56 -0.70 -6.22 -10.52
CA ASN A 56 -1.23 -4.88 -10.79
C ASN A 56 -0.16 -3.93 -11.34
N ILE A 57 1.04 -3.93 -10.73
CA ILE A 57 2.17 -3.10 -11.19
C ILE A 57 2.57 -3.49 -12.62
N ARG A 58 2.63 -4.79 -12.93
CA ARG A 58 2.95 -5.25 -14.29
C ARG A 58 1.89 -4.83 -15.32
N ALA A 59 0.62 -4.82 -14.93
CA ALA A 59 -0.47 -4.37 -15.81
C ALA A 59 -0.44 -2.84 -16.01
N ASP A 60 -0.05 -2.08 -14.98
CA ASP A 60 -0.04 -0.61 -14.98
C ASP A 60 1.26 0.00 -15.53
N ALA A 61 2.36 -0.77 -15.58
CA ALA A 61 3.67 -0.33 -16.06
C ALA A 61 3.69 0.41 -17.42
N PRO A 62 2.80 0.16 -18.40
CA PRO A 62 2.76 0.95 -19.64
C PRO A 62 2.23 2.39 -19.48
N TYR A 63 1.55 2.69 -18.37
CA TYR A 63 0.88 3.96 -18.11
C TYR A 63 1.62 4.82 -17.06
N ARG A 64 2.76 4.34 -16.54
CA ARG A 64 3.59 4.99 -15.53
C ARG A 64 5.05 5.08 -15.95
#